data_AF-A0A7V7URI1-F1
#
_entry.id   AF-A0A7V7URI1-F1
#
_cell.length_a   1.000
_cell.length_b   1.000
_cell.length_c   1.000
_cell.angle_alpha   90.00
_cell.angle_beta   90.00
_cell.angle_gamma   90.00
#
_symmetry.space_group_name_H-M   'P 1'
#
loop_
_entity.id
_entity.type
_entity.pdbx_description
1 polymer ?
#
loop_
_entity_poly.entity_id
_entity_poly.type
_entity_poly.pdbx_seq_one_letter_code
_entity_poly.pdbx_strand_id
1 'polypeptide(L)'
;MDLPDLTDDAVVELAREGGVAYMPRLAGQRRIAVAELNAQQRQRLIDILHQALPQAFPPGQSDSPGGGDQRYFRIQILWTQHNQAGYADIVLLVPENAAPEGLRELWKRGEDCICD
;
A
#
# COMPACT_ATOMS: atom_id res chain seq x y z
N MET A 1 9.70 -9.89 6.30
CA MET A 1 9.99 -8.48 5.95
C MET A 1 9.24 -7.65 6.96
N ASP A 2 9.91 -6.72 7.62
CA ASP A 2 9.28 -5.84 8.60
C ASP A 2 9.02 -4.48 7.97
N LEU A 3 7.90 -3.85 8.36
CA LEU A 3 7.60 -2.49 7.96
C LEU A 3 8.47 -1.54 8.80
N PRO A 4 9.18 -0.58 8.19
CA PRO A 4 9.78 0.52 8.96
C PRO A 4 8.69 1.34 9.65
N ASP A 5 9.10 2.14 10.63
CA ASP A 5 8.15 3.02 11.32
C ASP A 5 7.57 4.05 10.35
N LEU A 6 6.23 4.15 10.35
CA LEU A 6 5.51 5.13 9.54
C LEU A 6 5.50 6.47 10.26
N THR A 7 6.61 7.18 10.24
CA THR A 7 6.74 8.54 10.79
C THR A 7 5.80 9.53 10.10
N ASP A 8 5.58 10.70 10.68
CA ASP A 8 4.59 11.68 10.18
C ASP A 8 4.90 12.18 8.76
N ASP A 9 6.18 12.16 8.36
CA ASP A 9 6.62 12.52 7.02
C ASP A 9 6.40 11.42 5.97
N ALA A 10 5.85 10.27 6.38
CA ALA A 10 5.52 9.15 5.52
C ALA A 10 4.20 9.36 4.78
N VAL A 11 4.19 8.91 3.53
CA VAL A 11 3.00 8.88 2.67
C VAL A 11 2.83 7.47 2.13
N VAL A 12 1.65 6.90 2.35
CA VAL A 12 1.29 5.59 1.80
C VAL A 12 0.43 5.79 0.55
N GLU A 13 0.91 5.30 -0.59
CA GLU A 13 0.14 5.24 -1.82
C GLU A 13 -0.30 3.81 -2.11
N LEU A 14 -1.59 3.64 -2.39
CA LEU A 14 -2.21 2.37 -2.68
C LEU A 14 -2.96 2.47 -4.01
N ALA A 15 -2.52 1.72 -5.01
CA ALA A 15 -3.18 1.63 -6.30
C ALA A 15 -3.50 0.18 -6.63
N ARG A 16 -4.53 -0.02 -7.45
CA ARG A 16 -4.82 -1.33 -8.04
C ARG A 16 -4.38 -1.33 -9.50
N GLU A 17 -3.51 -2.27 -9.85
CA GLU A 17 -2.86 -2.36 -11.16
C GLU A 17 -3.05 -3.76 -11.77
N GLY A 18 -2.55 -3.93 -12.99
CA GLY A 18 -2.69 -5.16 -13.77
C GLY A 18 -4.00 -5.30 -14.52
N GLY A 19 -4.16 -6.42 -15.22
CA GLY A 19 -5.28 -6.68 -16.12
C GLY A 19 -5.04 -6.21 -17.56
N VAL A 20 -5.92 -6.62 -18.48
CA VAL A 20 -5.74 -6.54 -19.94
C VAL A 20 -5.74 -5.11 -20.50
N ALA A 21 -6.08 -4.09 -19.70
CA ALA A 21 -6.03 -2.68 -20.08
C ALA A 21 -5.81 -1.77 -18.86
N TYR A 22 -4.77 -0.93 -18.89
CA TYR A 22 -4.57 0.12 -17.88
C TYR A 22 -5.63 1.21 -18.06
N MET A 23 -6.52 1.34 -17.08
CA MET A 23 -7.57 2.37 -17.05
C MET A 23 -7.33 3.31 -15.85
N PRO A 24 -6.86 4.55 -16.07
CA PRO A 24 -6.52 5.48 -14.98
C PRO A 24 -7.65 5.71 -13.97
N ARG A 25 -8.92 5.71 -14.45
CA ARG A 25 -10.12 5.87 -13.62
C ARG A 25 -10.38 4.68 -12.69
N LEU A 26 -9.81 3.51 -12.98
CA LEU A 26 -9.94 2.27 -12.19
C LEU A 26 -8.71 1.96 -11.33
N ALA A 27 -7.59 2.67 -11.53
CA ALA A 27 -6.42 2.55 -10.66
C ALA A 27 -6.78 2.92 -9.21
N GLY A 28 -7.72 3.86 -9.04
CA GLY A 28 -8.32 4.19 -7.76
C GLY A 28 -7.27 4.55 -6.71
N GLN A 29 -6.21 5.25 -7.12
CA GLN A 29 -5.07 5.55 -6.26
C GLN A 29 -5.56 6.25 -4.99
N ARG A 30 -5.19 5.69 -3.84
CA ARG A 30 -5.34 6.28 -2.53
C ARG A 30 -3.99 6.79 -2.08
N ARG A 31 -3.97 8.02 -1.60
CA ARG A 31 -2.79 8.63 -0.99
C ARG A 31 -3.19 8.99 0.44
N ILE A 32 -2.48 8.42 1.40
CA ILE A 32 -2.75 8.57 2.82
C ILE A 32 -1.51 9.20 3.44
N ALA A 33 -1.63 10.45 3.88
CA ALA A 33 -0.55 11.16 4.54
C ALA A 33 -0.57 10.82 6.04
N VAL A 34 0.51 10.25 6.57
CA VAL A 34 0.52 9.78 7.96
C VAL A 34 0.38 10.96 8.95
N ALA A 35 0.91 12.13 8.61
CA ALA A 35 0.72 13.38 9.36
C ALA A 35 -0.76 13.80 9.55
N GLU A 36 -1.68 13.33 8.72
CA GLU A 36 -3.11 13.69 8.81
C GLU A 36 -3.89 12.70 9.70
N LEU A 37 -3.27 11.60 10.13
CA LEU A 37 -3.90 10.56 10.93
C LEU A 37 -3.71 10.82 12.42
N ASN A 38 -4.76 10.57 13.20
CA ASN A 38 -4.64 10.40 14.64
C ASN A 38 -4.00 9.03 14.98
N ALA A 39 -3.63 8.84 16.25
CA ALA A 39 -2.96 7.61 16.70
C ALA A 39 -3.74 6.32 16.40
N GLN A 40 -5.07 6.34 16.52
CA GLN A 40 -5.93 5.19 16.24
C GLN A 40 -5.96 4.88 14.73
N GLN A 41 -6.13 5.90 13.89
CA GLN A 41 -6.10 5.76 12.43
C GLN A 41 -4.74 5.25 11.94
N ARG A 42 -3.64 5.79 12.49
CA ARG A 42 -2.27 5.34 12.18
C ARG A 42 -2.06 3.88 12.57
N GLN A 43 -2.50 3.47 13.76
CA GLN A 43 -2.40 2.06 14.17
C GLN A 43 -3.19 1.15 13.24
N ARG A 44 -4.40 1.56 12.83
CA ARG A 44 -5.22 0.77 11.92
C ARG A 44 -4.61 0.64 10.52
N LEU A 45 -3.97 1.70 10.02
CA LEU A 45 -3.18 1.66 8.79
C LEU A 45 -2.02 0.66 8.92
N ILE A 46 -1.26 0.71 10.03
CA ILE A 46 -0.15 -0.22 10.31
C ILE A 46 -0.64 -1.67 10.33
N ASP A 47 -1.77 -1.94 10.99
CA ASP A 47 -2.33 -3.29 11.09
C ASP A 47 -2.74 -3.83 9.71
N ILE A 48 -3.37 -3.00 8.87
CA ILE A 48 -3.71 -3.37 7.48
C ILE A 48 -2.45 -3.72 6.68
N LEU A 49 -1.40 -2.91 6.79
CA LEU A 49 -0.14 -3.14 6.09
C LEU A 49 0.54 -4.42 6.58
N HIS A 50 0.58 -4.65 7.90
CA HIS A 50 1.12 -5.88 8.48
C HIS A 50 0.39 -7.14 8.01
N GLN A 51 -0.93 -7.08 7.86
CA GLN A 51 -1.70 -8.20 7.31
C GLN A 51 -1.41 -8.46 5.82
N ALA A 52 -0.97 -7.45 5.08
CA ALA A 52 -0.62 -7.56 3.66
C ALA A 52 0.80 -8.08 3.44
N LEU A 53 1.74 -7.81 4.36
CA LEU A 53 3.16 -8.20 4.24
C LEU A 53 3.40 -9.69 3.90
N PRO A 54 2.69 -10.67 4.50
CA PRO A 54 2.90 -12.09 4.17
C PRO A 54 2.58 -12.45 2.72
N GLN A 55 1.79 -11.62 2.02
CA GLN A 55 1.37 -11.81 0.63
C GLN A 55 2.05 -10.81 -0.31
N ALA A 56 3.00 -10.03 0.21
CA ALA A 56 3.67 -8.96 -0.52
C ALA A 56 4.95 -9.47 -1.21
N PHE A 57 5.13 -9.04 -2.44
CA PHE A 57 6.30 -9.31 -3.25
C PHE A 57 7.02 -8.01 -3.59
N PRO A 58 8.37 -7.98 -3.60
CA PRO A 58 9.11 -6.88 -4.19
C PRO A 58 8.79 -6.79 -5.69
N PRO A 59 8.84 -5.61 -6.32
CA PRO A 59 8.72 -5.50 -7.77
C PRO A 59 9.93 -6.12 -8.48
N GLY A 60 9.71 -6.65 -9.69
CA GLY A 60 10.79 -7.09 -10.58
C GLY A 60 11.38 -8.48 -10.27
N GLN A 61 10.78 -9.25 -9.37
CA GLN A 61 11.09 -10.68 -9.20
C GLN A 61 10.25 -11.52 -10.17
N SER A 62 10.73 -12.70 -10.54
CA SER A 62 10.01 -13.60 -11.44
C SER A 62 8.62 -14.01 -10.93
N ASP A 63 8.47 -14.06 -9.60
CA ASP A 63 7.21 -14.39 -8.92
C ASP A 63 6.38 -13.14 -8.58
N SER A 64 6.83 -11.94 -8.97
CA SER A 64 6.08 -10.70 -8.71
C SER A 64 4.74 -10.71 -9.45
N PRO A 65 3.67 -10.22 -8.80
CA PRO A 65 2.36 -10.10 -9.44
C PRO A 65 2.38 -9.17 -10.66
N GLY A 66 1.49 -9.42 -11.62
CA GLY A 66 1.29 -8.55 -12.80
C GLY A 66 1.59 -9.22 -14.14
N GLY A 67 1.81 -10.54 -14.16
CA GLY A 67 1.83 -11.32 -15.39
C GLY A 67 0.43 -11.50 -15.99
N GLY A 68 0.27 -11.21 -17.28
CA GLY A 68 -0.98 -11.46 -18.01
C GLY A 68 -2.15 -10.59 -17.53
N ASP A 69 -3.25 -11.23 -17.14
CA ASP A 69 -4.47 -10.58 -16.64
C ASP A 69 -4.51 -10.45 -15.11
N GLN A 70 -3.45 -10.88 -14.42
CA GLN A 70 -3.38 -10.84 -12.97
C GLN A 70 -3.42 -9.40 -12.46
N ARG A 71 -4.39 -9.13 -11.58
CA ARG A 71 -4.49 -7.87 -10.85
C ARG A 71 -3.79 -7.95 -9.50
N TYR A 72 -3.26 -6.81 -9.08
CA TYR A 72 -2.55 -6.68 -7.81
C TYR A 72 -2.70 -5.27 -7.24
N PHE A 73 -2.49 -5.14 -5.94
CA PHE A 73 -2.33 -3.86 -5.27
C PHE A 73 -0.85 -3.49 -5.24
N ARG A 74 -0.53 -2.27 -5.65
CA ARG A 74 0.78 -1.66 -5.48
C ARG A 74 0.71 -0.74 -4.26
N ILE A 75 1.48 -1.09 -3.24
CA ILE A 75 1.68 -0.29 -2.03
C ILE A 75 3.02 0.41 -2.17
N GLN A 76 3.04 1.74 -2.07
CA GLN A 76 4.26 2.52 -2.01
C GLN A 76 4.29 3.28 -0.69
N ILE A 77 5.44 3.29 -0.04
CA ILE A 77 5.66 4.04 1.19
C ILE A 77 6.85 4.96 0.95
N LEU A 78 6.58 6.26 0.99
CA LEU A 78 7.53 7.32 0.67
C LEU A 78 7.77 8.14 1.93
N TRP A 79 9.04 8.44 2.23
CA TRP A 79 9.39 9.36 3.33
C TRP A 79 9.89 10.67 2.76
N THR A 80 9.21 11.77 3.05
CA THR A 80 9.62 13.07 2.49
C THR A 80 10.90 13.62 3.12
N GLN A 81 11.34 13.07 4.26
CA GLN A 81 12.60 13.42 4.92
C GLN A 81 13.64 12.29 4.84
N HIS A 82 13.92 11.80 3.62
CA HIS A 82 14.91 10.74 3.35
C HIS A 82 16.26 10.93 4.07
N ASN A 83 16.67 12.18 4.29
CA ASN A 83 17.99 12.53 4.84
C ASN A 83 18.09 12.46 6.38
N GLN A 84 16.98 12.38 7.12
CA GLN A 84 17.01 12.39 8.60
C GLN A 84 16.83 11.01 9.22
N ALA A 85 16.14 10.11 8.53
CA ALA A 85 15.77 8.79 9.07
C ALA A 85 16.40 7.60 8.32
N GLY A 86 17.04 7.82 7.16
CA GLY A 86 17.75 6.78 6.41
C GLY A 86 16.85 5.71 5.78
N TYR A 87 15.55 5.96 5.67
CA TYR A 87 14.60 5.05 5.04
C TYR A 87 14.66 5.16 3.51
N ALA A 88 14.74 4.02 2.83
CA ALA A 88 14.51 3.93 1.40
C ALA A 88 13.02 3.80 1.14
N ASP A 89 12.55 4.39 0.03
CA ASP A 89 11.17 4.19 -0.43
C ASP A 89 10.89 2.70 -0.63
N ILE A 90 9.72 2.25 -0.15
CA ILE A 90 9.31 0.85 -0.22
C ILE A 90 8.23 0.71 -1.28
N VAL A 91 8.38 -0.31 -2.13
CA VAL A 91 7.34 -0.74 -3.07
C VAL A 91 7.05 -2.21 -2.85
N LEU A 92 5.77 -2.52 -2.65
CA LEU A 92 5.27 -3.87 -2.44
C LEU A 92 4.09 -4.14 -3.38
N LEU A 93 4.06 -5.34 -3.93
CA LEU A 93 3.00 -5.83 -4.80
C LEU A 93 2.25 -6.96 -4.10
N VAL A 94 0.93 -6.85 -3.98
CA VAL A 94 0.07 -7.85 -3.33
C VAL A 94 -0.95 -8.36 -4.35
N PRO A 95 -0.97 -9.65 -4.73
CA PRO A 95 -1.99 -10.19 -5.61
C PRO A 95 -3.41 -9.86 -5.12
N GLU A 96 -4.31 -9.40 -6.00
CA GLU A 96 -5.67 -8.98 -5.60
C GLU A 96 -6.46 -10.15 -4.97
N ASN A 97 -6.21 -11.38 -5.42
CA ASN A 97 -6.83 -12.61 -4.91
C ASN A 97 -6.30 -13.07 -3.55
N ALA A 98 -5.09 -12.64 -3.16
CA ALA A 98 -4.47 -12.96 -1.87
C ALA A 98 -4.55 -11.78 -0.88
N ALA A 99 -5.03 -10.62 -1.33
CA ALA A 99 -5.07 -9.40 -0.54
C ALA A 99 -6.01 -9.53 0.68
N PRO A 100 -5.54 -9.17 1.89
CA PRO A 100 -6.40 -9.15 3.06
C PRO A 100 -7.57 -8.17 2.86
N GLU A 101 -8.68 -8.43 3.55
CA GLU A 101 -9.89 -7.61 3.43
C GLU A 101 -9.62 -6.14 3.76
N GLY A 102 -8.83 -5.86 4.80
CA GLY A 102 -8.43 -4.51 5.17
C GLY A 102 -7.75 -3.74 4.04
N LEU A 103 -6.91 -4.38 3.23
CA LEU A 103 -6.23 -3.73 2.10
C LEU A 103 -7.22 -3.42 0.95
N ARG A 104 -8.13 -4.36 0.69
CA ARG A 104 -9.18 -4.18 -0.32
C ARG A 104 -10.14 -3.05 0.05
N GLU A 105 -10.55 -2.97 1.31
CA GLU A 105 -11.41 -1.91 1.82
C GLU A 105 -10.69 -0.57 1.91
N LEU A 106 -9.41 -0.55 2.28
CA LEU A 106 -8.58 0.67 2.25
C LEU A 106 -8.50 1.25 0.83
N TRP A 107 -8.31 0.40 -0.19
CA TRP A 107 -8.35 0.85 -1.59
C TRP A 107 -9.75 1.35 -1.98
N LYS A 108 -10.80 0.60 -1.63
CA LYS A 108 -12.18 0.91 -2.03
C LYS A 108 -12.70 2.20 -1.39
N ARG A 109 -12.52 2.35 -0.09
CA ARG A 109 -13.10 3.42 0.75
C ARG A 109 -12.12 4.56 1.06
N GLY A 110 -10.82 4.36 0.88
CA GLY A 110 -9.81 5.35 1.28
C GLY A 110 -9.71 5.49 2.79
N GLU A 111 -9.46 6.71 3.27
CA GLU A 111 -9.28 7.01 4.70
C GLU A 111 -10.54 6.72 5.54
N ASP A 112 -11.73 6.72 4.94
CA ASP A 112 -12.96 6.29 5.61
C ASP A 112 -12.85 4.85 6.18
N CYS A 113 -11.99 4.00 5.61
CA CYS A 113 -11.74 2.64 6.12
C CYS A 113 -11.02 2.62 7.48
N ILE A 114 -10.24 3.65 7.78
CA ILE A 114 -9.44 3.75 9.01
C ILE A 114 -10.07 4.71 10.04
N CYS A 115 -11.12 5.44 9.64
CA CYS A 115 -11.92 6.31 10.52
C CYS A 115 -13.03 5.58 11.29
N ASP A 116 -13.40 4.36 10.88
CA ASP A 116 -14.40 3.48 11.54
C ASP A 116 -13.85 2.71 12.75
#